data_AF-A0A2E8QF52-F1
#
_entry.id   AF-A0A2E8QF52-F1
#
_cell.length_a   1.000
_cell.length_b   1.000
_cell.length_c   1.000
_cell.angle_alpha   90.00
_cell.angle_beta   90.00
_cell.angle_gamma   90.00
#
_symmetry.space_group_name_H-M   'P 1'
#
loop_
_entity.id
_entity.type
_entity.pdbx_description
1 polymer ?
#
loop_
_entity_poly.entity_id
_entity_poly.type
_entity_poly.pdbx_seq_one_letter_code
_entity_poly.pdbx_strand_id
1 'polypeptide(L)' 'MNSNSWYLLMILSILMAVLLFLNVPGYENAASARQVGVFVGLWAPTFGILGVRAQLNEK' A
#
# COMPACT_ATOMS: atom_id res chain seq x y z
N MET A 1 6.54 2.18 19.34
CA MET A 1 5.60 2.86 18.41
C MET A 1 4.30 2.08 18.50
N ASN A 2 3.18 2.75 18.80
CA ASN A 2 1.87 2.09 18.92
C ASN A 2 1.49 1.48 17.55
N SER A 3 0.94 0.26 17.49
CA SER A 3 0.56 -0.41 16.24
C SER A 3 -0.39 0.42 15.41
N ASN A 4 -1.27 1.22 16.04
CA ASN A 4 -2.11 2.16 15.32
C ASN A 4 -1.29 3.20 14.54
N SER A 5 -0.23 3.74 15.13
CA SER A 5 0.67 4.68 14.43
C SER A 5 1.45 3.99 13.31
N TRP A 6 1.93 2.77 13.52
CA TRP A 6 2.65 1.99 12.50
C TRP A 6 1.74 1.68 11.29
N TYR A 7 0.49 1.29 11.56
CA TYR A 7 -0.52 1.06 10.52
C TYR A 7 -0.85 2.30 9.72
N LEU A 8 -1.07 3.42 10.39
CA LEU A 8 -1.44 4.68 9.75
C LEU A 8 -0.30 5.15 8.84
N LEU A 9 0.96 4.98 9.27
CA LEU A 9 2.15 5.21 8.44
C LEU A 9 2.24 4.27 7.23
N MET A 10 1.90 2.99 7.38
CA MET A 10 1.89 2.04 6.27
C MET A 10 0.79 2.37 5.25
N ILE A 11 -0.42 2.69 5.69
CA ILE A 11 -1.52 3.10 4.82
C ILE A 11 -1.14 4.38 4.07
N LEU A 12 -0.60 5.38 4.76
CA LEU A 12 -0.13 6.63 4.14
C LEU A 12 0.99 6.37 3.12
N SER A 13 1.92 5.46 3.40
CA SER A 13 3.00 5.11 2.47
C SER A 13 2.47 4.47 1.18
N ILE A 14 1.47 3.59 1.29
CA ILE A 14 0.82 2.97 0.13
C ILE A 14 0.05 4.02 -0.68
N LEU A 15 -0.71 4.88 -0.01
CA LEU A 15 -1.44 5.98 -0.64
C LEU A 15 -0.50 6.93 -1.38
N MET A 16 0.62 7.30 -0.75
CA MET A 16 1.64 8.16 -1.36
C MET A 16 2.27 7.51 -2.58
N ALA A 17 2.59 6.21 -2.52
CA ALA A 17 3.14 5.47 -3.65
C ALA A 17 2.17 5.42 -4.84
N VAL A 18 0.87 5.24 -4.59
CA VAL A 18 -0.17 5.27 -5.62
C VAL A 18 -0.30 6.67 -6.24
N LEU A 19 -0.33 7.72 -5.41
CA LEU A 19 -0.46 9.12 -5.90
C LEU A 19 0.75 9.58 -6.70
N LEU A 20 1.96 9.22 -6.24
CA LEU A 20 3.20 9.46 -6.98
C LEU A 20 3.14 8.76 -8.33
N PHE A 21 2.74 7.49 -8.35
CA PHE A 21 2.65 6.72 -9.57
C PHE A 21 1.64 7.30 -10.59
N LEU A 22 0.49 7.80 -10.13
CA LEU A 22 -0.50 8.48 -10.98
C LEU A 22 0.01 9.80 -11.58
N ASN A 23 1.02 10.44 -10.97
CA ASN A 23 1.59 11.71 -11.42
C ASN A 23 2.93 11.56 -12.18
N VAL A 24 3.41 10.34 -12.45
CA VAL A 24 4.64 10.15 -13.22
C VAL A 24 4.35 10.38 -14.72
N PRO A 25 4.92 11.43 -15.36
CA PRO A 25 4.75 11.65 -16.79
C PRO A 25 5.41 10.51 -17.59
N GLY A 26 4.70 9.94 -18.55
CA GLY A 26 5.14 8.80 -19.38
C GLY A 26 4.37 7.49 -19.17
N TYR A 27 3.47 7.43 -18.18
CA TYR A 27 2.57 6.30 -17.93
C TYR A 27 1.21 6.46 -18.65
N GLU A 28 1.23 6.92 -19.92
CA GLU A 28 0.01 7.17 -20.72
C GLU A 28 -0.67 5.88 -21.23
N ASN A 29 0.01 4.74 -21.14
CA ASN A 29 -0.53 3.44 -21.57
C ASN A 29 -1.35 2.78 -20.46
N ALA A 30 -2.63 2.51 -20.73
CA ALA A 30 -3.55 1.82 -19.82
C ALA A 30 -3.02 0.45 -19.32
N ALA A 31 -2.16 -0.21 -20.10
CA ALA A 31 -1.50 -1.46 -19.70
C ALA A 31 -0.58 -1.29 -18.48
N SER A 32 0.13 -0.17 -18.40
CA SER A 32 1.12 0.11 -17.36
C SER A 32 0.44 0.49 -16.03
N ALA A 33 -0.66 1.25 -16.11
CA ALA A 33 -1.51 1.53 -14.94
C ALA A 33 -2.16 0.26 -14.39
N ARG A 34 -2.59 -0.66 -15.25
CA ARG A 34 -3.14 -1.96 -14.86
C ARG A 34 -2.11 -2.82 -14.13
N GLN A 35 -0.87 -2.87 -14.62
CA GLN A 35 0.20 -3.65 -13.98
C GLN A 35 0.51 -3.17 -12.56
N VAL A 36 0.51 -1.85 -12.34
CA VAL A 36 0.74 -1.32 -10.99
C VAL A 36 -0.48 -1.46 -10.09
N GLY A 37 -1.70 -1.32 -10.62
CA GLY A 37 -2.91 -1.68 -9.88
C GLY A 37 -2.89 -3.14 -9.43
N VAL A 38 -2.45 -4.06 -10.30
CA VAL A 38 -2.28 -5.49 -9.97
C VAL A 38 -1.18 -5.68 -8.93
N PHE A 39 -0.04 -5.01 -9.06
CA PHE A 39 1.05 -5.08 -8.10
C PHE A 39 0.59 -4.60 -6.71
N VAL A 40 0.03 -3.40 -6.61
CA VAL A 40 -0.48 -2.83 -5.35
C VAL A 40 -1.60 -3.70 -4.76
N GLY A 41 -2.53 -4.17 -5.60
CA GLY A 41 -3.62 -5.07 -5.19
C GLY A 41 -3.14 -6.42 -4.67
N LEU A 42 -2.07 -6.99 -5.26
CA LEU A 42 -1.45 -8.24 -4.80
C LEU A 42 -0.81 -8.11 -3.41
N TRP A 43 -0.32 -6.92 -3.07
CA TRP A 43 0.26 -6.66 -1.75
C TRP A 43 -0.78 -6.34 -0.67
N ALA A 44 -2.01 -5.98 -1.03
CA ALA A 44 -3.07 -5.63 -0.07
C ALA A 44 -3.38 -6.74 0.96
N PRO A 45 -3.48 -8.04 0.60
CA PRO A 45 -3.64 -9.12 1.58
C PRO A 45 -2.45 -9.25 2.53
N THR A 46 -1.22 -9.07 2.03
CA THR A 46 0.01 -9.14 2.83
C THR A 46 0.06 -8.02 3.86
N PHE A 47 -0.30 -6.80 3.46
CA PHE A 47 -0.42 -5.67 4.41
C PHE A 47 -1.54 -5.88 5.43
N GLY A 48 -2.67 -6.46 5.02
CA GLY A 48 -3.75 -6.84 5.93
C GLY A 48 -3.30 -7.83 7.00
N ILE A 49 -2.59 -8.90 6.60
CA ILE A 49 -2.11 -9.95 7.52
C ILE A 49 -1.02 -9.42 8.47
N LEU A 50 -0.04 -8.69 7.95
CA LEU A 50 1.02 -8.07 8.78
C LEU A 50 0.42 -7.15 9.83
N GLY A 51 -0.61 -6.43 9.41
CA GLY A 51 -1.35 -5.59 10.28
C GLY A 51 -2.12 -6.33 11.38
N VAL A 52 -2.94 -7.34 11.03
CA VAL A 52 -3.68 -8.14 12.01
C VAL A 52 -2.71 -8.78 13.01
N ARG A 53 -1.55 -9.26 12.52
CA ARG A 53 -0.45 -9.76 13.37
C ARG A 53 0.07 -8.69 14.32
N ALA A 54 0.30 -7.46 13.86
CA ALA A 54 0.75 -6.36 14.72
C ALA A 54 -0.27 -6.03 15.83
N GLN A 55 -1.57 -6.05 15.54
CA GLN A 55 -2.62 -5.86 16.55
C GLN A 55 -2.69 -7.00 17.57
N LEU A 56 -2.51 -8.24 17.13
CA LEU A 56 -2.50 -9.40 18.01
C LEU A 56 -1.26 -9.46 18.91
N ASN A 57 -0.13 -8.89 18.47
CA ASN A 57 1.12 -8.83 19.22
C ASN A 57 1.19 -7.70 20.27
N GLU A 58 0.22 -6.78 20.28
CA GLU A 58 0.08 -5.74 21.31
C GLU A 58 -0.85 -6.12 22.47
N LYS A 59 -1.39 -7.36 22.45
CA LYS A 59 -2.04 -7.97 23.61
C LYS A 59 -1.03 -8.74 24.46
#